data_AF-A0A923TKL5-F1
#
_entry.id   AF-A0A923TKL5-F1
#
_cell.length_a   1.000
_cell.length_b   1.000
_cell.length_c   1.000
_cell.angle_alpha   90.00
_cell.angle_beta   90.00
_cell.angle_gamma   90.00
#
_symmetry.space_group_name_H-M   'P 1'
#
loop_
_entity.id
_entity.type
_entity.pdbx_description
1 polymer ?
#
loop_
_entity_poly.entity_id
_entity_poly.type
_entity_poly.pdbx_seq_one_letter_code
_entity_poly.pdbx_strand_id
1 'polypeptide(L)'
;DAVVAARACKAKNPFILLGGIGFDQIPAVRNYVEEQHMFYLHHTATVKGSQGLKYSFTELPTVERTGEAFAQLAAKKFTGKKIGIIKRDGVNWEPGVVAFKAYAKKVGLTIVAERAVAANKGNYTDEILEMKNKGAEVVWGWENALITTQILKQAQTQQYFPNWLLFPFNLTSQTLDKDAVTPKTLDGVAMFTAYSKGDYQGGFSSYADDVKLFERQYATYRPDADLAGVGGDLLFLNWQAQKALAAQLADCGRGCTRNRMVDVLVNYKKIPTSSACLIDFTGGDRRHGSDRLNFTETYRAPSGKVNWRNTQTCVGRP
;
A
#
# COMPACT_ATOMS: atom_id res chain seq x y z
N ASP A 1 13.69 -16.47 3.57
CA ASP A 1 13.76 -15.69 4.82
C ASP A 1 14.31 -14.30 4.50
N ALA A 2 13.68 -13.22 4.98
CA ALA A 2 14.07 -11.84 4.68
C ALA A 2 15.37 -11.41 5.40
N VAL A 3 15.63 -11.91 6.61
CA VAL A 3 16.87 -11.63 7.34
C VAL A 3 18.06 -12.30 6.65
N VAL A 4 17.89 -13.49 6.08
CA VAL A 4 18.94 -14.14 5.27
C VAL A 4 19.32 -13.26 4.08
N ALA A 5 18.33 -12.70 3.38
CA ALA A 5 18.60 -11.76 2.28
C ALA A 5 19.31 -10.49 2.79
N ALA A 6 18.88 -9.93 3.93
CA ALA A 6 19.53 -8.76 4.54
C ALA A 6 20.99 -9.04 4.94
N ARG A 7 21.31 -10.24 5.45
CA ARG A 7 22.69 -10.68 5.72
C ARG A 7 23.54 -10.75 4.46
N ALA A 8 23.00 -11.35 3.39
CA ALA A 8 23.68 -11.41 2.10
C ALA A 8 23.93 -10.01 1.52
N CYS A 9 22.97 -9.08 1.68
CA CYS A 9 23.16 -7.68 1.30
C CYS A 9 24.26 -7.01 2.14
N LYS A 10 24.26 -7.19 3.47
CA LYS A 10 25.29 -6.62 4.36
C LYS A 10 26.70 -6.98 3.92
N ALA A 11 26.94 -8.21 3.48
CA ALA A 11 28.25 -8.67 3.02
C ALA A 11 28.81 -7.84 1.85
N LYS A 12 27.96 -7.13 1.10
CA LYS A 12 28.34 -6.21 0.02
C LYS A 12 28.57 -4.76 0.50
N ASN A 13 28.48 -4.51 1.81
CA ASN A 13 28.59 -3.20 2.46
C ASN A 13 27.80 -2.07 1.76
N PRO A 14 26.48 -2.23 1.52
CA PRO A 14 25.69 -1.23 0.83
C PRO A 14 25.57 0.04 1.69
N PHE A 15 25.45 1.20 1.04
CA PHE A 15 25.14 2.45 1.75
C PHE A 15 23.77 2.36 2.45
N ILE A 16 22.78 1.78 1.75
CA ILE A 16 21.38 1.65 2.20
C ILE A 16 20.88 0.24 1.90
N LEU A 17 20.15 -0.35 2.84
CA LEU A 17 19.25 -1.47 2.55
C LEU A 17 17.90 -0.88 2.09
N LEU A 18 17.38 -1.35 0.96
CA LEU A 18 16.12 -0.85 0.39
C LEU A 18 15.09 -1.97 0.30
N GLY A 19 13.85 -1.65 0.67
CA GLY A 19 12.66 -2.40 0.25
C GLY A 19 12.19 -3.47 1.22
N GLY A 20 11.60 -4.52 0.65
CA GLY A 20 10.70 -5.45 1.33
C GLY A 20 9.25 -4.97 1.19
N ILE A 21 8.40 -5.77 0.54
CA ILE A 21 6.95 -5.56 0.51
C ILE A 21 6.32 -6.64 1.40
N GLY A 22 5.52 -6.21 2.36
CA GLY A 22 4.72 -7.10 3.21
C GLY A 22 4.98 -6.90 4.69
N PHE A 23 3.90 -6.96 5.46
CA PHE A 23 3.93 -6.63 6.90
C PHE A 23 4.70 -7.66 7.72
N ASP A 24 4.83 -8.89 7.21
CA ASP A 24 5.43 -10.01 7.94
C ASP A 24 6.96 -10.03 7.86
N GLN A 25 7.56 -9.49 6.80
CA GLN A 25 9.00 -9.59 6.56
C GLN A 25 9.77 -8.42 7.18
N ILE A 26 9.17 -7.23 7.17
CA ILE A 26 9.82 -5.97 7.55
C ILE A 26 10.25 -5.96 9.02
N PRO A 27 9.42 -6.33 10.02
CA PRO A 27 9.80 -6.24 11.43
C PRO A 27 11.10 -6.96 11.79
N ALA A 28 11.32 -8.15 11.24
CA ALA A 28 12.55 -8.91 11.49
C ALA A 28 13.78 -8.23 10.85
N VAL A 29 13.64 -7.66 9.66
CA VAL A 29 14.73 -6.92 9.00
C VAL A 29 15.05 -5.64 9.74
N ARG A 30 14.04 -4.93 10.29
CA ARG A 30 14.23 -3.72 11.10
C ARG A 30 15.11 -3.97 12.32
N ASN A 31 14.85 -5.03 13.07
CA ASN A 31 15.69 -5.37 14.22
C ASN A 31 17.12 -5.72 13.79
N TYR A 32 17.26 -6.51 12.72
CA TYR A 32 18.57 -6.88 12.20
C TYR A 32 19.39 -5.65 11.77
N VAL A 33 18.82 -4.71 11.01
CA VAL A 33 19.58 -3.54 10.54
C VAL A 33 19.99 -2.61 11.67
N GLU A 34 19.21 -2.54 12.75
CA GLU A 34 19.54 -1.76 13.94
C GLU A 34 20.74 -2.34 14.67
N GLU A 35 20.75 -3.66 14.91
CA GLU A 35 21.90 -4.37 15.49
C GLU A 35 23.18 -4.21 14.65
N GLN A 36 23.02 -4.10 13.33
CA GLN A 36 24.14 -4.00 12.40
C GLN A 36 24.48 -2.57 11.98
N HIS A 37 23.81 -1.56 12.53
CA HIS A 37 23.94 -0.14 12.17
C HIS A 37 23.84 0.13 10.66
N MET A 38 22.91 -0.56 10.00
CA MET A 38 22.61 -0.39 8.58
C MET A 38 21.43 0.54 8.40
N PHE A 39 21.58 1.55 7.55
CA PHE A 39 20.45 2.41 7.18
C PHE A 39 19.47 1.63 6.30
N TYR A 40 18.19 1.59 6.68
CA TYR A 40 17.12 0.83 6.05
C TYR A 40 15.93 1.71 5.73
N LEU A 41 15.64 1.84 4.43
CA LEU A 41 14.40 2.46 3.95
C LEU A 41 13.46 1.34 3.48
N HIS A 42 12.34 1.19 4.18
CA HIS A 42 11.39 0.10 3.99
C HIS A 42 10.02 0.59 3.51
N HIS A 43 9.19 -0.36 3.07
CA HIS A 43 7.77 -0.12 2.80
C HIS A 43 7.01 0.11 4.13
N THR A 44 5.69 0.00 4.19
CA THR A 44 4.94 0.16 5.45
C THR A 44 5.28 -0.88 6.53
N ALA A 45 5.24 -0.45 7.79
CA ALA A 45 5.32 -1.30 8.97
C ALA A 45 4.35 -0.80 10.06
N THR A 46 4.22 -1.57 11.13
CA THR A 46 3.50 -1.15 12.35
C THR A 46 4.30 -0.11 13.12
N VAL A 47 3.61 0.76 13.86
CA VAL A 47 4.25 1.67 14.83
C VAL A 47 4.90 0.87 15.97
N LYS A 48 4.24 -0.22 16.39
CA LYS A 48 4.84 -1.17 17.33
C LYS A 48 6.12 -1.75 16.72
N GLY A 49 7.21 -1.69 17.47
CA GLY A 49 8.53 -2.13 17.01
C GLY A 49 9.41 -0.99 16.45
N SER A 50 8.92 0.24 16.39
CA SER A 50 9.76 1.43 16.06
C SER A 50 10.50 2.02 17.24
N GLN A 51 10.11 1.66 18.47
CA GLN A 51 10.61 2.32 19.67
C GLN A 51 12.12 2.12 19.79
N GLY A 52 12.86 3.23 19.85
CA GLY A 52 14.32 3.24 19.99
C GLY A 52 15.11 2.96 18.70
N LEU A 53 14.45 2.63 17.59
CA LEU A 53 15.11 2.41 16.31
C LEU A 53 15.71 3.71 15.77
N LYS A 54 16.93 3.67 15.21
CA LYS A 54 17.68 4.83 14.72
C LYS A 54 17.92 4.83 13.21
N TYR A 55 17.95 3.66 12.60
CA TYR A 55 18.37 3.41 11.22
C TYR A 55 17.24 2.89 10.32
N SER A 56 16.06 2.60 10.88
CA SER A 56 14.87 2.12 10.17
C SER A 56 13.86 3.24 9.87
N PHE A 57 13.60 3.50 8.59
CA PHE A 57 12.66 4.53 8.13
C PHE A 57 11.70 4.01 7.06
N THR A 58 10.52 4.62 6.98
CA THR A 58 9.63 4.49 5.82
C THR A 58 8.97 5.81 5.49
N GLU A 59 8.84 6.10 4.20
CA GLU A 59 8.12 7.26 3.68
C GLU A 59 6.60 7.02 3.68
N LEU A 60 6.17 5.78 3.89
CA LEU A 60 4.78 5.37 3.75
C LEU A 60 4.03 5.39 5.09
N PRO A 61 2.70 5.54 5.05
CA PRO A 61 1.84 5.39 6.23
C PRO A 61 1.98 4.04 6.92
N THR A 62 1.72 4.01 8.22
CA THR A 62 1.78 2.77 9.00
C THR A 62 0.62 1.82 8.67
N VAL A 63 0.73 0.57 9.11
CA VAL A 63 -0.32 -0.44 8.99
C VAL A 63 -1.62 0.03 9.68
N GLU A 64 -1.52 0.61 10.88
CA GLU A 64 -2.64 1.16 11.64
C GLU A 64 -3.32 2.31 10.87
N ARG A 65 -2.53 3.25 10.38
CA ARG A 65 -3.04 4.40 9.63
C ARG A 65 -3.74 3.96 8.34
N THR A 66 -3.23 2.91 7.70
CA THR A 66 -3.85 2.31 6.51
C THR A 66 -5.19 1.65 6.83
N GLY A 67 -5.29 0.91 7.94
CA GLY A 67 -6.57 0.37 8.40
C GLY A 67 -7.60 1.45 8.75
N GLU A 68 -7.17 2.52 9.43
CA GLU A 68 -8.01 3.71 9.69
C GLU A 68 -8.52 4.34 8.38
N ALA A 69 -7.68 4.41 7.35
CA ALA A 69 -8.03 4.97 6.04
C ALA A 69 -9.08 4.13 5.30
N PHE A 70 -9.06 2.81 5.43
CA PHE A 70 -10.14 1.95 4.91
C PHE A 70 -11.47 2.26 5.58
N ALA A 71 -11.49 2.52 6.88
CA ALA A 71 -12.72 2.91 7.59
C ALA A 71 -13.19 4.32 7.18
N GLN A 72 -12.26 5.25 6.92
CA GLN A 72 -12.58 6.57 6.34
C GLN A 72 -13.24 6.43 4.96
N LEU A 73 -12.68 5.59 4.07
CA LEU A 73 -13.26 5.32 2.76
C LEU A 73 -14.65 4.67 2.90
N ALA A 74 -14.79 3.69 3.79
CA ALA A 74 -16.07 3.03 4.05
C ALA A 74 -17.13 4.01 4.56
N ALA A 75 -16.78 4.91 5.47
CA ALA A 75 -17.69 5.94 6.00
C ALA A 75 -18.07 6.98 4.94
N LYS A 76 -17.22 7.21 3.93
CA LYS A 76 -17.51 8.13 2.85
C LYS A 76 -18.44 7.53 1.79
N LYS A 77 -18.21 6.27 1.40
CA LYS A 77 -18.94 5.63 0.28
C LYS A 77 -20.10 4.72 0.72
N PHE A 78 -20.06 4.18 1.92
CA PHE A 78 -20.92 3.07 2.34
C PHE A 78 -21.62 3.30 3.68
N THR A 79 -21.98 4.55 3.98
CA THR A 79 -22.78 4.89 5.17
C THR A 79 -24.04 4.05 5.26
N GLY A 80 -24.31 3.49 6.44
CA GLY A 80 -25.48 2.64 6.69
C GLY A 80 -25.38 1.21 6.14
N LYS A 81 -24.30 0.84 5.45
CA LYS A 81 -24.09 -0.52 4.93
C LYS A 81 -23.49 -1.44 5.99
N LYS A 82 -23.83 -2.72 5.90
CA LYS A 82 -23.24 -3.79 6.71
C LYS A 82 -21.87 -4.20 6.17
N ILE A 83 -20.85 -4.14 7.01
CA ILE A 83 -19.46 -4.44 6.65
C ILE A 83 -19.06 -5.82 7.19
N GLY A 84 -18.55 -6.67 6.30
CA GLY A 84 -17.82 -7.88 6.64
C GLY A 84 -16.30 -7.66 6.51
N ILE A 85 -15.51 -8.38 7.29
CA ILE A 85 -14.04 -8.32 7.24
C ILE A 85 -13.50 -9.73 7.01
N ILE A 86 -12.70 -9.90 5.96
CA ILE A 86 -11.85 -11.09 5.76
C ILE A 86 -10.41 -10.62 5.88
N LYS A 87 -9.69 -11.08 6.90
CA LYS A 87 -8.35 -10.59 7.23
C LYS A 87 -7.33 -11.71 7.33
N ARG A 88 -6.08 -11.42 6.96
CA ARG A 88 -4.97 -12.29 7.34
C ARG A 88 -4.88 -12.40 8.86
N ASP A 89 -4.70 -13.62 9.35
CA ASP A 89 -4.28 -13.84 10.73
C ASP A 89 -2.78 -13.57 10.88
N GLY A 90 -2.41 -12.67 11.79
CA GLY A 90 -1.03 -12.30 11.99
C GLY A 90 -0.84 -11.01 12.78
N VAL A 91 0.16 -11.02 13.66
CA VAL A 91 0.47 -9.91 14.59
C VAL A 91 0.84 -8.61 13.88
N ASN A 92 1.34 -8.68 12.64
CA ASN A 92 1.71 -7.51 11.85
C ASN A 92 0.56 -6.98 10.98
N TRP A 93 -0.55 -7.72 10.89
CA TRP A 93 -1.75 -7.33 10.13
C TRP A 93 -2.85 -6.81 11.06
N GLU A 94 -2.95 -7.38 12.27
CA GLU A 94 -3.96 -7.05 13.27
C GLU A 94 -4.04 -5.56 13.62
N PRO A 95 -2.94 -4.78 13.75
CA PRO A 95 -3.02 -3.37 14.11
C PRO A 95 -3.84 -2.52 13.12
N GLY A 96 -3.85 -2.90 11.84
CA GLY A 96 -4.72 -2.26 10.83
C GLY A 96 -6.19 -2.53 11.08
N VAL A 97 -6.56 -3.77 11.42
CA VAL A 97 -7.95 -4.15 11.73
C VAL A 97 -8.45 -3.46 13.00
N VAL A 98 -7.62 -3.40 14.04
CA VAL A 98 -7.93 -2.68 15.27
C VAL A 98 -8.21 -1.20 14.97
N ALA A 99 -7.35 -0.56 14.18
CA ALA A 99 -7.53 0.85 13.81
C ALA A 99 -8.79 1.08 12.95
N PHE A 100 -9.07 0.19 12.00
CA PHE A 100 -10.31 0.21 11.22
C PHE A 100 -11.53 0.15 12.15
N LYS A 101 -11.59 -0.83 13.05
CA LYS A 101 -12.72 -1.04 13.97
C LYS A 101 -12.91 0.14 14.92
N ALA A 102 -11.82 0.71 15.43
CA ALA A 102 -11.86 1.89 16.30
C ALA A 102 -12.48 3.09 15.56
N TYR A 103 -12.02 3.36 14.33
CA TYR A 103 -12.59 4.42 13.52
C TYR A 103 -14.04 4.13 13.12
N ALA A 104 -14.33 2.92 12.65
CA ALA A 104 -15.68 2.47 12.30
C ALA A 104 -16.69 2.70 13.43
N LYS A 105 -16.32 2.34 14.68
CA LYS A 105 -17.12 2.63 15.87
C LYS A 105 -17.35 4.14 16.07
N LYS A 106 -16.29 4.95 15.93
CA LYS A 106 -16.36 6.42 16.07
C LYS A 106 -17.35 7.06 15.08
N VAL A 107 -17.44 6.53 13.86
CA VAL A 107 -18.30 7.07 12.79
C VAL A 107 -19.59 6.27 12.54
N GLY A 108 -19.93 5.33 13.44
CA GLY A 108 -21.20 4.60 13.38
C GLY A 108 -21.31 3.58 12.22
N LEU A 109 -20.19 3.06 11.70
CA LEU A 109 -20.22 1.96 10.74
C LEU A 109 -20.61 0.64 11.42
N THR A 110 -21.38 -0.19 10.72
CA THR A 110 -21.87 -1.47 11.25
C THR A 110 -21.02 -2.62 10.72
N ILE A 111 -20.26 -3.28 11.60
CA ILE A 111 -19.51 -4.50 11.26
C ILE A 111 -20.35 -5.71 11.68
N VAL A 112 -20.67 -6.59 10.74
CA VAL A 112 -21.57 -7.74 10.95
C VAL A 112 -20.87 -9.09 11.01
N ALA A 113 -19.63 -9.16 10.52
CA ALA A 113 -18.82 -10.37 10.51
C ALA A 113 -17.33 -10.02 10.41
N GLU A 114 -16.49 -10.84 11.02
CA GLU A 114 -15.04 -10.76 10.91
C GLU A 114 -14.47 -12.17 10.92
N ARG A 115 -13.64 -12.48 9.92
CA ARG A 115 -12.96 -13.78 9.81
C ARG A 115 -11.47 -13.60 9.55
N ALA A 116 -10.69 -14.16 10.46
CA ALA A 116 -9.25 -14.30 10.30
C ALA A 116 -8.94 -15.58 9.53
N VAL A 117 -8.01 -15.51 8.58
CA VAL A 117 -7.58 -16.65 7.75
C VAL A 117 -6.08 -16.84 7.83
N ALA A 118 -5.64 -18.09 7.84
CA ALA A 118 -4.23 -18.42 7.76
C ALA A 118 -3.63 -17.89 6.44
N ALA A 119 -2.36 -17.47 6.49
CA ALA A 119 -1.64 -17.05 5.29
C ALA A 119 -1.63 -18.18 4.24
N ASN A 120 -2.03 -17.86 3.00
CA ASN A 120 -2.09 -18.80 1.89
C ASN A 120 -3.05 -19.99 2.10
N LYS A 121 -4.18 -19.80 2.81
CA LYS A 121 -5.21 -20.84 3.05
C LYS A 121 -5.72 -21.53 1.77
N GLY A 122 -5.76 -20.83 0.64
CA GLY A 122 -6.13 -21.37 -0.68
C GLY A 122 -7.64 -21.54 -0.93
N ASN A 123 -8.42 -21.90 0.10
CA ASN A 123 -9.89 -21.97 0.04
C ASN A 123 -10.53 -21.03 1.09
N TYR A 124 -11.45 -20.18 0.62
CA TYR A 124 -12.13 -19.13 1.39
C TYR A 124 -13.66 -19.28 1.37
N THR A 125 -14.19 -20.43 0.95
CA THR A 125 -15.64 -20.67 0.86
C THR A 125 -16.37 -20.37 2.17
N ASP A 126 -15.87 -20.87 3.31
CA ASP A 126 -16.54 -20.68 4.59
C ASP A 126 -16.60 -19.21 5.01
N GLU A 127 -15.52 -18.46 4.78
CA GLU A 127 -15.48 -17.03 5.09
C GLU A 127 -16.45 -16.25 4.22
N ILE A 128 -16.50 -16.56 2.93
CA ILE A 128 -17.43 -15.94 1.97
C ILE A 128 -18.88 -16.25 2.34
N LEU A 129 -19.20 -17.51 2.65
CA LEU A 129 -20.54 -17.92 3.09
C LEU A 129 -20.94 -17.21 4.37
N GLU A 130 -20.02 -17.03 5.33
CA GLU A 130 -20.34 -16.27 6.53
C GLU A 130 -20.63 -14.81 6.21
N MET A 131 -19.81 -14.13 5.41
CA MET A 131 -20.08 -12.74 5.01
C MET A 131 -21.47 -12.61 4.36
N LYS A 132 -21.81 -13.54 3.46
CA LYS A 132 -23.12 -13.62 2.81
C LYS A 132 -24.25 -13.85 3.81
N ASN A 133 -24.12 -14.84 4.70
CA ASN A 133 -25.14 -15.23 5.69
C ASN A 133 -25.37 -14.16 6.76
N LYS A 134 -24.33 -13.39 7.11
CA LYS A 134 -24.44 -12.23 8.01
C LYS A 134 -24.96 -10.97 7.30
N GLY A 135 -25.20 -11.05 6.00
CA GLY A 135 -25.75 -9.97 5.19
C GLY A 135 -24.79 -8.81 4.99
N ALA A 136 -23.47 -9.07 4.92
CA ALA A 136 -22.50 -8.05 4.58
C ALA A 136 -22.75 -7.53 3.16
N GLU A 137 -22.88 -6.21 3.02
CA GLU A 137 -23.08 -5.50 1.75
C GLU A 137 -21.76 -4.90 1.22
N VAL A 138 -20.78 -4.77 2.11
CA VAL A 138 -19.40 -4.38 1.83
C VAL A 138 -18.49 -5.39 2.50
N VAL A 139 -17.46 -5.87 1.82
CA VAL A 139 -16.43 -6.73 2.40
C VAL A 139 -15.07 -6.05 2.28
N TRP A 140 -14.40 -5.91 3.41
CA TRP A 140 -13.01 -5.48 3.47
C TRP A 140 -12.08 -6.69 3.44
N GLY A 141 -11.35 -6.84 2.34
CA GLY A 141 -10.30 -7.84 2.18
C GLY A 141 -8.97 -7.28 2.67
N TRP A 142 -8.59 -7.62 3.90
CA TRP A 142 -7.31 -7.25 4.51
C TRP A 142 -6.28 -8.35 4.30
N GLU A 143 -5.91 -8.54 3.03
CA GLU A 143 -5.04 -9.61 2.54
C GLU A 143 -4.15 -9.10 1.39
N ASN A 144 -3.14 -9.87 1.00
CA ASN A 144 -2.33 -9.49 -0.16
C ASN A 144 -3.12 -9.61 -1.49
N ALA A 145 -2.60 -9.03 -2.57
CA ALA A 145 -3.26 -9.00 -3.88
C ALA A 145 -3.61 -10.39 -4.43
N LEU A 146 -2.72 -11.37 -4.27
CA LEU A 146 -2.92 -12.73 -4.80
C LEU A 146 -4.07 -13.43 -4.08
N ILE A 147 -4.09 -13.35 -2.75
CA ILE A 147 -5.14 -13.96 -1.92
C ILE A 147 -6.47 -13.23 -2.14
N THR A 148 -6.45 -11.91 -2.18
CA THR A 148 -7.64 -11.11 -2.49
C THR A 148 -8.25 -11.51 -3.84
N THR A 149 -7.43 -11.68 -4.88
CA THR A 149 -7.89 -12.15 -6.20
C THR A 149 -8.59 -13.51 -6.12
N GLN A 150 -8.07 -14.44 -5.30
CA GLN A 150 -8.69 -15.76 -5.10
C GLN A 150 -10.03 -15.65 -4.36
N ILE A 151 -10.10 -14.84 -3.30
CA ILE A 151 -11.34 -14.58 -2.56
C ILE A 151 -12.43 -14.05 -3.49
N LEU A 152 -12.10 -13.06 -4.34
CA LEU A 152 -13.06 -12.47 -5.26
C LEU A 152 -13.58 -13.50 -6.29
N LYS A 153 -12.68 -14.30 -6.89
CA LYS A 153 -13.08 -15.37 -7.81
C LYS A 153 -14.02 -16.39 -7.14
N GLN A 154 -13.70 -16.82 -5.92
CA GLN A 154 -14.54 -17.77 -5.18
C GLN A 154 -15.88 -17.15 -4.76
N ALA A 155 -15.93 -15.86 -4.45
CA ALA A 155 -17.17 -15.16 -4.14
C ALA A 155 -18.11 -15.09 -5.35
N GLN A 156 -17.54 -14.88 -6.55
CA GLN A 156 -18.29 -14.89 -7.80
C GLN A 156 -18.86 -16.27 -8.12
N THR A 157 -18.09 -17.34 -7.95
CA THR A 157 -18.60 -18.72 -8.08
C THR A 157 -19.76 -18.99 -7.12
N GLN A 158 -19.76 -18.36 -5.94
CA GLN A 158 -20.84 -18.46 -4.94
C GLN A 158 -21.97 -17.43 -5.13
N GLN A 159 -21.97 -16.73 -6.26
CA GLN A 159 -22.94 -15.67 -6.61
C GLN A 159 -23.09 -14.62 -5.49
N TYR A 160 -21.98 -14.22 -4.90
CA TYR A 160 -21.92 -13.19 -3.87
C TYR A 160 -21.15 -11.97 -4.37
N PHE A 161 -21.86 -10.84 -4.49
CA PHE A 161 -21.36 -9.62 -5.13
C PHE A 161 -21.47 -8.38 -4.21
N PRO A 162 -20.82 -8.38 -3.03
CA PRO A 162 -20.76 -7.21 -2.18
C PRO A 162 -19.94 -6.10 -2.85
N ASN A 163 -19.95 -4.89 -2.28
CA ASN A 163 -18.89 -3.94 -2.57
C ASN A 163 -17.59 -4.43 -1.93
N TRP A 164 -16.44 -4.19 -2.56
CA TRP A 164 -15.15 -4.67 -2.06
C TRP A 164 -14.24 -3.49 -1.71
N LEU A 165 -13.60 -3.57 -0.54
CA LEU A 165 -12.53 -2.68 -0.09
C LEU A 165 -11.22 -3.46 -0.06
N LEU A 166 -10.22 -3.06 -0.87
CA LEU A 166 -9.01 -3.85 -1.14
C LEU A 166 -7.74 -3.01 -1.19
N PHE A 167 -6.57 -3.65 -1.13
CA PHE A 167 -5.33 -3.04 -1.62
C PHE A 167 -5.33 -2.95 -3.16
N PRO A 168 -5.08 -1.77 -3.74
CA PRO A 168 -5.29 -1.54 -5.16
C PRO A 168 -4.04 -1.86 -5.99
N PHE A 169 -3.83 -3.13 -6.29
CA PHE A 169 -2.79 -3.57 -7.22
C PHE A 169 -3.37 -3.91 -8.60
N ASN A 170 -2.72 -3.50 -9.68
CA ASN A 170 -3.10 -3.84 -11.06
C ASN A 170 -3.08 -5.35 -11.28
N LEU A 171 -2.25 -6.09 -10.53
CA LEU A 171 -2.32 -7.55 -10.46
C LEU A 171 -3.73 -8.07 -10.15
N THR A 172 -4.42 -7.45 -9.19
CA THR A 172 -5.80 -7.86 -8.84
C THR A 172 -6.78 -7.46 -9.94
N SER A 173 -6.76 -6.19 -10.36
CA SER A 173 -7.75 -5.68 -11.30
C SER A 173 -7.61 -6.27 -12.70
N GLN A 174 -6.39 -6.43 -13.22
CA GLN A 174 -6.17 -7.00 -14.55
C GLN A 174 -6.38 -8.53 -14.58
N THR A 175 -6.14 -9.23 -13.47
CA THR A 175 -6.43 -10.68 -13.38
C THR A 175 -7.94 -10.97 -13.34
N LEU A 176 -8.72 -10.07 -12.76
CA LEU A 176 -10.19 -10.15 -12.75
C LEU A 176 -10.79 -9.58 -14.03
N ASP A 177 -10.13 -8.60 -14.67
CA ASP A 177 -10.64 -7.88 -15.85
C ASP A 177 -12.09 -7.40 -15.66
N LYS A 178 -13.07 -7.91 -16.41
CA LYS A 178 -14.48 -7.50 -16.32
C LYS A 178 -15.03 -7.63 -14.90
N ASP A 179 -14.54 -8.62 -14.16
CA ASP A 179 -15.00 -8.95 -12.81
C ASP A 179 -14.55 -7.92 -11.77
N ALA A 180 -13.57 -7.07 -12.10
CA ALA A 180 -13.18 -5.93 -11.28
C ALA A 180 -14.02 -4.67 -11.55
N VAL A 181 -14.85 -4.64 -12.59
CA VAL A 181 -15.70 -3.47 -12.92
C VAL A 181 -17.18 -3.83 -13.06
N THR A 182 -17.55 -5.10 -12.85
CA THR A 182 -18.92 -5.59 -13.01
C THR A 182 -19.22 -6.66 -11.96
N PRO A 183 -20.38 -6.62 -11.28
CA PRO A 183 -21.45 -5.61 -11.40
C PRO A 183 -21.10 -4.25 -10.78
N LYS A 184 -19.99 -4.16 -10.04
CA LYS A 184 -19.54 -2.95 -9.36
C LYS A 184 -18.02 -2.82 -9.50
N THR A 185 -17.52 -1.60 -9.37
CA THR A 185 -16.08 -1.35 -9.24
C THR A 185 -15.58 -1.83 -7.88
N LEU A 186 -14.29 -2.16 -7.81
CA LEU A 186 -13.59 -2.37 -6.55
C LEU A 186 -13.12 -1.02 -6.02
N ASP A 187 -13.19 -0.85 -4.71
CA ASP A 187 -12.70 0.33 -4.00
C ASP A 187 -11.45 -0.03 -3.20
N GLY A 188 -10.53 0.93 -3.08
CA GLY A 188 -9.25 0.65 -2.46
C GLY A 188 -8.61 1.84 -1.78
N VAL A 189 -7.65 1.51 -0.92
CA VAL A 189 -6.77 2.47 -0.26
C VAL A 189 -5.34 2.08 -0.57
N ALA A 190 -4.58 3.03 -1.12
CA ALA A 190 -3.19 2.88 -1.47
C ALA A 190 -2.32 3.79 -0.60
N MET A 191 -1.11 3.32 -0.28
CA MET A 191 -0.04 4.15 0.28
C MET A 191 0.73 4.93 -0.80
N PHE A 192 0.36 4.73 -2.06
CA PHE A 192 1.03 5.24 -3.24
C PHE A 192 0.01 5.63 -4.31
N THR A 193 0.44 6.38 -5.29
CA THR A 193 -0.46 6.91 -6.32
C THR A 193 -0.68 5.86 -7.40
N ALA A 194 -1.91 5.75 -7.92
CA ALA A 194 -2.25 4.79 -8.95
C ALA A 194 -1.49 5.07 -10.27
N TYR A 195 -1.37 4.03 -11.10
CA TYR A 195 -0.71 4.13 -12.39
C TYR A 195 -1.45 3.35 -13.47
N SER A 196 -1.55 3.97 -14.65
CA SER A 196 -2.12 3.40 -15.86
C SER A 196 -1.34 3.94 -17.05
N LYS A 197 -0.71 3.03 -17.82
CA LYS A 197 0.17 3.41 -18.93
C LYS A 197 -0.56 4.27 -19.96
N GLY A 198 0.00 5.43 -20.28
CA GLY A 198 -0.55 6.36 -21.27
C GLY A 198 -1.82 7.10 -20.81
N ASP A 199 -2.22 7.00 -19.54
CA ASP A 199 -3.32 7.77 -18.99
C ASP A 199 -2.80 9.00 -18.24
N TYR A 200 -3.24 10.18 -18.70
CA TYR A 200 -2.77 11.48 -18.22
C TYR A 200 -3.92 12.38 -17.78
N GLN A 201 -5.15 11.87 -17.80
CA GLN A 201 -6.37 12.66 -17.61
C GLN A 201 -7.09 12.23 -16.32
N GLY A 202 -8.13 12.98 -15.93
CA GLY A 202 -8.96 12.64 -14.77
C GLY A 202 -8.14 12.45 -13.49
N GLY A 203 -8.22 11.25 -12.89
CA GLY A 203 -7.50 10.88 -11.67
C GLY A 203 -5.96 10.86 -11.76
N PHE A 204 -5.39 11.05 -12.96
CA PHE A 204 -3.95 11.14 -13.20
C PHE A 204 -3.47 12.57 -13.46
N SER A 205 -4.39 13.51 -13.75
CA SER A 205 -4.06 14.88 -14.18
C SER A 205 -3.08 15.61 -13.25
N SER A 206 -3.29 15.53 -11.94
CA SER A 206 -2.45 16.20 -10.93
C SER A 206 -0.98 15.75 -10.89
N TYR A 207 -0.66 14.62 -11.52
CA TYR A 207 0.70 14.06 -11.57
C TYR A 207 1.06 13.48 -12.94
N ALA A 208 0.40 13.96 -14.00
CA ALA A 208 0.62 13.48 -15.36
C ALA A 208 2.07 13.64 -15.83
N ASP A 209 2.78 14.66 -15.36
CA ASP A 209 4.18 14.90 -15.71
C ASP A 209 5.11 13.84 -15.11
N ASP A 210 4.82 13.36 -13.89
CA ASP A 210 5.54 12.23 -13.30
C ASP A 210 5.30 10.94 -14.11
N VAL A 211 4.06 10.68 -14.52
CA VAL A 211 3.72 9.52 -15.38
C VAL A 211 4.49 9.57 -16.69
N LYS A 212 4.49 10.71 -17.39
CA LYS A 212 5.24 10.90 -18.65
C LYS A 212 6.74 10.74 -18.45
N LEU A 213 7.29 11.28 -17.35
CA LEU A 213 8.71 11.15 -17.03
C LEU A 213 9.09 9.69 -16.75
N PHE A 214 8.28 8.98 -15.96
CA PHE A 214 8.46 7.56 -15.68
C PHE A 214 8.48 6.73 -16.97
N GLU A 215 7.48 6.90 -17.82
CA GLU A 215 7.38 6.16 -19.09
C GLU A 215 8.54 6.46 -20.03
N ARG A 216 8.94 7.73 -20.15
CA ARG A 216 10.11 8.13 -20.94
C ARG A 216 11.39 7.49 -20.42
N GLN A 217 11.60 7.49 -19.10
CA GLN A 217 12.79 6.90 -18.50
C GLN A 217 12.84 5.39 -18.71
N TYR A 218 11.72 4.69 -18.58
CA TYR A 218 11.68 3.25 -18.87
C TYR A 218 11.90 2.95 -20.35
N ALA A 219 11.34 3.75 -21.26
CA ALA A 219 11.64 3.62 -22.69
C ALA A 219 13.14 3.77 -23.00
N THR A 220 13.88 4.58 -22.23
CA THR A 220 15.33 4.73 -22.37
C THR A 220 16.12 3.60 -21.71
N TYR A 221 15.80 3.23 -20.47
CA TYR A 221 16.67 2.36 -19.66
C TYR A 221 16.25 0.89 -19.62
N ARG A 222 14.97 0.60 -19.86
CA ARG A 222 14.37 -0.75 -19.86
C ARG A 222 13.20 -0.82 -20.86
N PRO A 223 13.47 -0.71 -22.18
CA PRO A 223 12.42 -0.63 -23.20
C PRO A 223 11.47 -1.84 -23.22
N ASP A 224 11.95 -3.01 -22.79
CA ASP A 224 11.17 -4.25 -22.77
C ASP A 224 10.29 -4.41 -21.52
N ALA A 225 10.27 -3.44 -20.61
CA ALA A 225 9.43 -3.49 -19.43
C ALA A 225 7.93 -3.36 -19.80
N ASP A 226 7.11 -4.32 -19.39
CA ASP A 226 5.66 -4.25 -19.56
C ASP A 226 5.02 -3.28 -18.56
N LEU A 227 5.12 -1.99 -18.85
CA LEU A 227 4.48 -0.95 -18.05
C LEU A 227 2.95 -1.04 -18.08
N ALA A 228 2.35 -1.64 -19.11
CA ALA A 228 0.90 -1.80 -19.15
C ALA A 228 0.43 -3.01 -18.35
N GLY A 229 1.33 -3.88 -17.91
CA GLY A 229 1.02 -5.16 -17.28
C GLY A 229 0.63 -5.06 -15.81
N VAL A 230 0.45 -6.25 -15.21
CA VAL A 230 0.05 -6.45 -13.81
C VAL A 230 1.03 -5.83 -12.79
N GLY A 231 2.26 -5.53 -13.19
CA GLY A 231 3.30 -4.94 -12.34
C GLY A 231 3.62 -3.49 -12.65
N GLY A 232 2.94 -2.84 -13.60
CA GLY A 232 3.25 -1.47 -14.00
C GLY A 232 3.13 -0.46 -12.86
N ASP A 233 2.13 -0.63 -12.00
CA ASP A 233 1.90 0.17 -10.79
C ASP A 233 2.97 -0.06 -9.72
N LEU A 234 3.44 -1.30 -9.55
CA LEU A 234 4.58 -1.61 -8.67
C LEU A 234 5.88 -0.95 -9.18
N LEU A 235 6.09 -0.92 -10.50
CA LEU A 235 7.22 -0.21 -11.09
C LEU A 235 7.13 1.30 -10.88
N PHE A 236 5.93 1.88 -11.00
CA PHE A 236 5.70 3.31 -10.74
C PHE A 236 5.88 3.65 -9.26
N LEU A 237 5.33 2.85 -8.35
CA LEU A 237 5.56 2.93 -6.90
C LEU A 237 7.07 2.94 -6.58
N ASN A 238 7.81 1.96 -7.11
CA ASN A 238 9.25 1.90 -6.89
C ASN A 238 9.97 3.11 -7.48
N TRP A 239 9.55 3.60 -8.65
CA TRP A 239 10.11 4.82 -9.23
C TRP A 239 9.89 6.05 -8.34
N GLN A 240 8.69 6.22 -7.76
CA GLN A 240 8.38 7.31 -6.82
C GLN A 240 9.29 7.25 -5.59
N ALA A 241 9.40 6.07 -4.96
CA ALA A 241 10.27 5.88 -3.80
C ALA A 241 11.75 6.17 -4.13
N GLN A 242 12.22 5.77 -5.32
CA GLN A 242 13.59 6.06 -5.77
C GLN A 242 13.80 7.56 -6.05
N LYS A 243 12.78 8.27 -6.54
CA LYS A 243 12.84 9.74 -6.70
C LYS A 243 12.88 10.46 -5.35
N ALA A 244 12.07 10.02 -4.38
CA ALA A 244 12.10 10.52 -3.02
C ALA A 244 13.47 10.30 -2.36
N LEU A 245 14.01 9.09 -2.46
CA LEU A 245 15.36 8.76 -1.98
C LEU A 245 16.44 9.61 -2.66
N ALA A 246 16.36 9.81 -3.98
CA ALA A 246 17.30 10.66 -4.70
C ALA A 246 17.27 12.11 -4.19
N ALA A 247 16.09 12.66 -3.89
CA ALA A 247 15.96 13.99 -3.31
C ALA A 247 16.58 14.07 -1.90
N GLN A 248 16.36 13.05 -1.06
CA GLN A 248 16.96 12.98 0.28
C GLN A 248 18.49 12.85 0.23
N LEU A 249 19.03 12.05 -0.71
CA LEU A 249 20.46 11.94 -0.94
C LEU A 249 21.06 13.27 -1.42
N ALA A 250 20.34 14.01 -2.26
CA ALA A 250 20.75 15.35 -2.70
C ALA A 250 20.81 16.33 -1.51
N ASP A 251 19.80 16.31 -0.63
CA ASP A 251 19.79 17.10 0.62
C ASP A 251 20.95 16.71 1.55
N CYS A 252 21.31 15.43 1.58
CA CYS A 252 22.46 14.94 2.34
C CYS A 252 23.79 15.47 1.77
N GLY A 253 23.90 15.63 0.45
CA GLY A 253 25.06 16.22 -0.22
C GLY A 253 26.23 15.23 -0.45
N ARG A 254 27.30 15.71 -1.10
CA ARG A 254 28.42 14.86 -1.59
C ARG A 254 29.17 14.09 -0.49
N GLY A 255 29.13 14.57 0.76
CA GLY A 255 29.75 13.92 1.92
C GLY A 255 28.79 13.07 2.74
N CYS A 256 27.72 12.54 2.12
CA CYS A 256 26.70 11.80 2.84
C CYS A 256 27.27 10.56 3.53
N THR A 257 27.01 10.45 4.83
CA THR A 257 27.26 9.24 5.64
C THR A 257 25.92 8.67 6.08
N ARG A 258 25.89 7.41 6.55
CA ARG A 258 24.64 6.82 7.08
C ARG A 258 24.04 7.65 8.22
N ASN A 259 24.88 8.18 9.12
CA ASN A 259 24.42 9.05 10.21
C ASN A 259 23.91 10.39 9.70
N ARG A 260 24.61 11.01 8.75
CA ARG A 260 24.13 12.26 8.14
C ARG A 260 22.80 12.06 7.40
N MET A 261 22.60 10.90 6.78
CA MET A 261 21.31 10.54 6.17
C MET A 261 20.19 10.45 7.21
N VAL A 262 20.46 9.87 8.38
CA VAL A 262 19.52 9.88 9.52
C VAL A 262 19.18 11.31 9.94
N ASP A 263 20.18 12.20 10.05
CA ASP A 263 19.97 13.61 10.39
C ASP A 263 19.13 14.36 9.35
N VAL A 264 19.36 14.08 8.05
CA VAL A 264 18.51 14.61 6.97
C VAL A 264 17.08 14.15 7.16
N LEU A 265 16.87 12.85 7.37
CA LEU A 265 15.53 12.28 7.42
C LEU A 265 14.73 12.76 8.62
N VAL A 266 15.29 12.82 9.83
CA VAL A 266 14.54 13.32 11.00
C VAL A 266 14.12 14.78 10.89
N ASN A 267 14.68 15.52 9.94
CA ASN A 267 14.33 16.90 9.61
C ASN A 267 13.64 17.03 8.24
N TYR A 268 13.33 15.92 7.57
CA TYR A 268 12.83 15.93 6.20
C TYR A 268 11.32 16.16 6.18
N LYS A 269 10.91 17.22 5.47
CA LYS A 269 9.51 17.61 5.24
C LYS A 269 9.33 18.19 3.85
N LYS A 270 9.09 17.34 2.85
CA LYS A 270 9.02 17.75 1.44
C LYS A 270 8.07 16.87 0.62
N ILE A 271 7.63 17.41 -0.52
CA ILE A 271 6.97 16.67 -1.60
C ILE A 271 8.01 16.52 -2.72
N PRO A 272 8.63 15.33 -2.89
CA PRO A 272 9.76 15.18 -3.83
C PRO A 272 9.33 15.13 -5.29
N THR A 273 8.08 14.74 -5.58
CA THR A 273 7.51 14.68 -6.93
C THR A 273 6.01 14.97 -6.90
N SER A 274 5.39 15.29 -8.05
CA SER A 274 3.95 15.62 -8.12
C SER A 274 3.03 14.46 -7.75
N SER A 275 3.48 13.22 -7.96
CA SER A 275 2.77 12.00 -7.64
C SER A 275 2.98 11.50 -6.20
N ALA A 276 3.89 12.12 -5.44
CA ALA A 276 4.12 11.80 -4.03
C ALA A 276 3.24 12.65 -3.12
N CYS A 277 2.85 12.09 -1.97
CA CYS A 277 2.31 12.89 -0.88
C CYS A 277 3.43 13.56 -0.07
N LEU A 278 3.07 14.50 0.80
CA LEU A 278 4.02 15.09 1.74
C LEU A 278 4.70 13.97 2.56
N ILE A 279 6.02 13.91 2.46
CA ILE A 279 6.86 13.11 3.33
C ILE A 279 7.34 14.02 4.45
N ASP A 280 6.86 13.79 5.67
CA ASP A 280 7.14 14.53 6.89
C ASP A 280 7.57 13.58 8.02
N PHE A 281 8.88 13.54 8.29
CA PHE A 281 9.48 12.82 9.42
C PHE A 281 9.69 13.72 10.64
N THR A 282 9.30 15.00 10.59
CA THR A 282 9.49 15.94 11.70
C THR A 282 8.46 15.72 12.82
N GLY A 283 7.31 15.16 12.46
CA GLY A 283 6.25 14.75 13.39
C GLY A 283 6.31 13.28 13.82
N GLY A 284 5.35 12.88 14.66
CA GLY A 284 5.17 11.48 15.05
C GLY A 284 6.38 10.86 15.74
N ASP A 285 6.73 9.62 15.35
CA ASP A 285 7.88 8.88 15.87
C ASP A 285 9.20 9.18 15.12
N ARG A 286 9.16 10.09 14.14
CA ARG A 286 10.29 10.45 13.26
C ARG A 286 10.89 9.27 12.48
N ARG A 287 10.13 8.18 12.30
CA ARG A 287 10.49 6.98 11.53
C ARG A 287 9.48 6.66 10.43
N HIS A 288 8.26 7.13 10.59
CA HIS A 288 7.21 7.06 9.57
C HIS A 288 6.96 8.45 8.99
N GLY A 289 7.23 8.58 7.70
CA GLY A 289 7.26 9.85 6.98
C GLY A 289 5.92 10.27 6.40
N SER A 290 4.83 9.53 6.55
CA SER A 290 3.55 9.97 5.98
C SER A 290 2.37 9.47 6.78
N ASP A 291 1.29 10.26 6.82
CA ASP A 291 -0.04 9.87 7.27
C ASP A 291 -1.06 9.90 6.11
N ARG A 292 -0.59 10.14 4.89
CA ARG A 292 -1.38 10.43 3.71
C ARG A 292 -1.56 9.18 2.84
N LEU A 293 -2.81 8.88 2.50
CA LEU A 293 -3.17 7.76 1.61
C LEU A 293 -3.95 8.25 0.39
N ASN A 294 -3.98 7.44 -0.64
CA ASN A 294 -4.83 7.66 -1.81
C ASN A 294 -6.03 6.73 -1.74
N PHE A 295 -7.21 7.26 -2.02
CA PHE A 295 -8.39 6.44 -2.24
C PHE A 295 -8.53 6.20 -3.73
N THR A 296 -8.81 4.95 -4.10
CA THR A 296 -8.78 4.51 -5.49
C THR A 296 -10.03 3.71 -5.82
N GLU A 297 -10.36 3.65 -7.10
CA GLU A 297 -11.34 2.70 -7.62
C GLU A 297 -10.84 2.09 -8.93
N THR A 298 -11.31 0.89 -9.25
CA THR A 298 -11.03 0.27 -10.54
C THR A 298 -11.80 0.95 -11.65
N TYR A 299 -11.19 1.04 -12.82
CA TYR A 299 -11.81 1.57 -14.03
C TYR A 299 -11.23 0.87 -15.27
N ARG A 300 -11.95 0.91 -16.39
CA ARG A 300 -11.41 0.47 -17.69
C ARG A 300 -10.63 1.62 -18.30
N ALA A 301 -9.32 1.45 -18.43
CA ALA A 301 -8.42 2.43 -19.04
C ALA A 301 -8.66 2.53 -20.55
N PRO A 302 -8.20 3.62 -21.21
CA PRO A 302 -8.29 3.76 -22.68
C PRO A 302 -7.63 2.61 -23.45
N SER A 303 -6.64 1.94 -22.85
CA SER A 303 -5.99 0.73 -23.39
C SER A 303 -6.87 -0.54 -23.36
N GLY A 304 -8.07 -0.45 -22.78
CA GLY A 304 -8.97 -1.58 -22.58
C GLY A 304 -8.69 -2.41 -21.32
N LYS A 305 -7.52 -2.25 -20.67
CA LYS A 305 -7.19 -2.94 -19.42
C LYS A 305 -7.94 -2.35 -18.23
N VAL A 306 -8.18 -3.16 -17.19
CA VAL A 306 -8.75 -2.68 -15.93
C VAL A 306 -7.65 -2.32 -14.94
N ASN A 307 -7.55 -1.03 -14.64
CA ASN A 307 -6.53 -0.45 -13.75
C ASN A 307 -7.20 0.24 -12.57
N TRP A 308 -6.39 0.79 -11.67
CA TRP A 308 -6.85 1.67 -10.59
C TRP A 308 -6.64 3.13 -10.97
N ARG A 309 -7.52 4.01 -10.50
CA ARG A 309 -7.34 5.47 -10.54
C ARG A 309 -7.56 6.07 -9.17
N ASN A 310 -6.85 7.16 -8.86
CA ASN A 310 -7.13 7.93 -7.66
C ASN A 310 -8.50 8.60 -7.79
N THR A 311 -9.35 8.44 -6.76
CA THR A 311 -10.56 9.24 -6.55
C THR A 311 -10.28 10.41 -5.61
N GLN A 312 -9.34 10.24 -4.68
CA GLN A 312 -8.78 11.27 -3.81
C GLN A 312 -7.30 10.99 -3.57
N THR A 313 -6.50 12.05 -3.57
CA THR A 313 -5.04 11.97 -3.39
C THR A 313 -4.66 12.58 -2.04
N CYS A 314 -3.71 11.97 -1.33
CA CYS A 314 -3.12 12.48 -0.08
C CYS A 314 -4.13 12.80 1.03
N VAL A 315 -5.07 11.89 1.26
CA VAL A 315 -6.04 11.92 2.37
C VAL A 315 -5.31 11.69 3.70
N GLY A 316 -5.27 12.72 4.54
CA GLY A 316 -4.70 12.67 5.90
C GLY A 316 -5.71 12.19 6.94
N ARG A 317 -5.32 12.27 8.21
CA ARG A 317 -6.28 12.12 9.31
C ARG A 317 -7.28 13.30 9.34
N PRO A 318 -8.53 13.08 9.75
CA PRO A 318 -9.49 14.15 10.01
C PRO A 318 -9.08 15.00 11.21
#